data_AF-A0A382X870-F1
#
_entry.id   AF-A0A382X870-F1
#
_cell.length_a   1.000
_cell.length_b   1.000
_cell.length_c   1.000
_cell.angle_alpha   90.00
_cell.angle_beta   90.00
_cell.angle_gamma   90.00
#
_symmetry.space_group_name_H-M   'P 1'
#
loop_
_entity.id
_entity.type
_entity.pdbx_description
1 polymer ?
#
loop_
_entity_poly.entity_id
_entity_poly.type
_entity_poly.pdbx_seq_one_letter_code
_entity_poly.pdbx_strand_id
1 'polypeptide(L)'
;GGAIKNASIHLDSEFFVINGDSLFDINYEKLVDLLSTEANALVAIALRETSDVSRFGCVINDGLYVTGFTEKSLNNISGLINGGVYLMKKEVLDFISEGRSSLEEDWFPKLAQRKKLLGRRLDGYFIDIGVTDDFERSQIELPAWERGLLKTKIL
;
A
#
# COMPACT_ATOMS: atom_id res chain seq x y z
N GLY A 1 0.09 -5.38 -11.31
CA GLY A 1 -1.19 -5.97 -11.71
C GLY A 1 -1.09 -7.39 -12.24
N GLY A 2 -0.46 -7.61 -13.40
CA GLY A 2 -0.46 -8.92 -14.08
C GLY A 2 -0.05 -10.14 -13.23
N ALA A 3 0.92 -9.99 -12.32
CA ALA A 3 1.33 -11.08 -11.41
C ALA A 3 0.19 -11.61 -10.53
N ILE A 4 -0.69 -10.73 -10.03
CA ILE A 4 -1.85 -11.11 -9.19
C ILE A 4 -2.86 -11.90 -10.03
N LYS A 5 -3.09 -11.48 -11.28
CA LYS A 5 -4.00 -12.19 -12.21
C LYS A 5 -3.47 -13.60 -12.51
N ASN A 6 -2.16 -13.75 -12.72
CA ASN A 6 -1.53 -15.06 -12.92
C ASN A 6 -1.68 -15.98 -11.71
N ALA A 7 -1.70 -15.41 -10.49
CA ALA A 7 -1.91 -16.16 -9.26
C ALA A 7 -3.38 -16.48 -8.96
N SER A 8 -4.35 -16.00 -9.76
CA SER A 8 -5.79 -16.01 -9.45
C SER A 8 -6.38 -17.35 -9.00
N ILE A 9 -5.88 -18.48 -9.52
CA ILE A 9 -6.33 -19.82 -9.14
C ILE A 9 -5.90 -20.24 -7.73
N HIS A 10 -4.90 -19.57 -7.17
CA HIS A 10 -4.34 -19.85 -5.84
C HIS A 10 -4.83 -18.88 -4.75
N LEU A 11 -5.62 -17.87 -5.12
CA LEU A 11 -6.08 -16.85 -4.20
C LEU A 11 -7.41 -17.26 -3.55
N ASP A 12 -7.52 -17.04 -2.24
CA ASP A 12 -8.77 -17.13 -1.50
C ASP A 12 -9.73 -15.98 -1.85
N SER A 13 -10.93 -15.97 -1.24
CA SER A 13 -11.91 -14.90 -1.45
C SER A 13 -11.40 -13.53 -1.00
N GLU A 14 -10.59 -13.50 0.05
CA GLU A 14 -9.84 -12.32 0.49
C GLU A 14 -8.38 -12.71 0.68
N PHE A 15 -7.45 -11.86 0.23
CA PHE A 15 -6.02 -12.15 0.29
C PHE A 15 -5.21 -10.87 0.44
N PHE A 16 -4.05 -11.00 1.07
CA PHE A 16 -3.07 -9.93 1.12
C PHE A 16 -2.19 -9.92 -0.12
N VAL A 17 -1.89 -8.71 -0.58
CA VAL A 17 -0.83 -8.44 -1.55
C VAL A 17 0.16 -7.50 -0.88
N ILE A 18 1.44 -7.85 -0.97
CA ILE A 18 2.54 -7.11 -0.34
C ILE A 18 3.61 -6.89 -1.40
N ASN A 19 4.14 -5.67 -1.48
CA ASN A 19 5.28 -5.35 -2.32
C ASN A 19 6.52 -6.13 -1.82
N GLY A 20 7.32 -6.66 -2.75
CA GLY A 20 8.49 -7.49 -2.41
C GLY A 20 9.74 -6.70 -2.01
N ASP A 21 9.72 -5.39 -2.17
CA ASP A 21 10.83 -4.45 -1.98
C ASP A 21 10.56 -3.46 -0.84
N SER A 22 9.49 -3.63 -0.06
CA SER A 22 9.23 -2.83 1.12
C SER A 22 8.86 -3.68 2.33
N LEU A 23 9.23 -3.20 3.51
CA LEU A 23 8.77 -3.71 4.79
C LEU A 23 7.97 -2.60 5.46
N PHE A 24 6.70 -2.88 5.71
CA PHE A 24 5.83 -2.02 6.51
C PHE A 24 5.27 -2.82 7.68
N ASP A 25 5.86 -2.60 8.87
CA ASP A 25 5.51 -3.32 10.09
C ASP A 25 4.27 -2.71 10.75
N ILE A 26 3.10 -3.19 10.33
CA ILE A 26 1.78 -2.73 10.76
C ILE A 26 0.95 -3.88 11.32
N ASN A 27 -0.11 -3.56 12.07
CA ASN A 27 -1.14 -4.55 12.39
C ASN A 27 -2.08 -4.74 11.18
N TYR A 28 -1.99 -5.91 10.54
CA TYR A 28 -2.77 -6.29 9.35
C TYR A 28 -4.27 -6.41 9.63
N GLU A 29 -4.69 -6.68 10.88
CA GLU A 29 -6.11 -6.67 11.28
C GLU A 29 -6.76 -5.32 11.01
N LYS A 30 -5.98 -4.22 11.05
CA LYS A 30 -6.51 -2.88 10.73
C LYS A 30 -6.98 -2.75 9.29
N LEU A 31 -6.47 -3.56 8.36
CA LEU A 31 -6.96 -3.61 6.99
C LEU A 31 -8.19 -4.51 6.85
N VAL A 32 -8.25 -5.60 7.61
CA VAL A 32 -9.43 -6.48 7.70
C VAL A 32 -10.62 -5.68 8.23
N ASP A 33 -10.44 -4.99 9.36
CA ASP A 33 -11.44 -4.09 9.95
C ASP A 33 -11.90 -3.06 8.92
N LEU A 34 -10.96 -2.38 8.23
CA LEU A 34 -11.27 -1.35 7.25
C LEU A 34 -12.09 -1.91 6.07
N LEU A 35 -11.67 -3.03 5.49
CA LEU A 35 -12.34 -3.59 4.32
C LEU A 35 -13.76 -4.08 4.64
N SER A 36 -14.00 -4.48 5.90
CA SER A 36 -15.31 -4.90 6.40
C SER A 36 -16.29 -3.74 6.64
N THR A 37 -15.82 -2.49 6.78
CA THR A 37 -16.72 -1.36 7.06
C THR A 37 -17.60 -0.98 5.87
N GLU A 38 -17.17 -1.29 4.64
CA GLU A 38 -17.87 -0.91 3.42
C GLU A 38 -18.08 -2.13 2.53
N ALA A 39 -19.32 -2.60 2.43
CA ALA A 39 -19.65 -3.81 1.65
C ALA A 39 -19.21 -3.72 0.17
N ASN A 40 -19.28 -2.52 -0.41
CA ASN A 40 -18.94 -2.28 -1.82
C ASN A 40 -17.44 -2.13 -2.10
N ALA A 41 -16.61 -1.99 -1.06
CA ALA A 41 -15.16 -1.91 -1.19
C ALA A 41 -14.57 -3.27 -1.58
N LEU A 42 -13.57 -3.23 -2.46
CA LEU A 42 -12.85 -4.41 -2.93
C LEU A 42 -11.39 -4.42 -2.48
N VAL A 43 -10.84 -3.26 -2.09
CA VAL A 43 -9.45 -3.14 -1.67
C VAL A 43 -9.34 -2.16 -0.51
N ALA A 44 -8.53 -2.53 0.48
CA ALA A 44 -8.05 -1.67 1.55
C ALA A 44 -6.52 -1.54 1.45
N ILE A 45 -6.01 -0.31 1.37
CA ILE A 45 -4.57 0.00 1.28
C ILE A 45 -4.06 0.54 2.62
N ALA A 46 -2.91 0.03 3.06
CA ALA A 46 -2.13 0.67 4.12
C ALA A 46 -1.42 1.91 3.58
N LEU A 47 -1.75 3.07 4.15
CA LEU A 47 -1.10 4.33 3.82
C LEU A 47 -0.07 4.68 4.88
N ARG A 48 1.05 5.24 4.43
CA ARG A 48 2.11 5.73 5.31
C ARG A 48 2.23 7.23 5.18
N GLU A 49 2.34 7.94 6.30
CA GLU A 49 2.76 9.34 6.28
C GLU A 49 4.29 9.44 6.19
N THR A 50 4.76 10.32 5.32
CA THR A 50 6.18 10.64 5.14
C THR A 50 6.34 12.15 5.03
N SER A 51 7.49 12.66 5.47
CA SER A 51 7.87 14.06 5.28
C SER A 51 8.26 14.38 3.83
N ASP A 52 8.46 13.36 3.00
CA ASP A 52 8.86 13.51 1.59
C ASP A 52 8.15 12.48 0.71
N VAL A 53 7.19 12.95 -0.10
CA VAL A 53 6.43 12.13 -1.06
C VAL A 53 7.06 12.07 -2.46
N SER A 54 8.19 12.74 -2.69
CA SER A 54 8.79 12.89 -4.03
C SER A 54 9.07 11.56 -4.73
N ARG A 55 9.30 10.49 -3.95
CA ARG A 55 9.58 9.15 -4.44
C ARG A 55 8.36 8.32 -4.83
N PHE A 56 7.20 8.58 -4.21
CA PHE A 56 6.08 7.64 -4.22
C PHE A 56 4.83 8.20 -4.90
N GLY A 57 4.71 9.54 -4.99
CA GLY A 57 3.43 10.19 -5.28
C GLY A 57 2.55 10.23 -4.03
N CYS A 58 1.60 11.16 -3.99
CA CYS A 58 0.71 11.34 -2.84
C CYS A 58 -0.60 10.59 -3.06
N VAL A 59 -1.08 9.90 -2.03
CA VAL A 59 -2.43 9.31 -2.00
C VAL A 59 -3.38 10.32 -1.37
N ILE A 60 -4.46 10.64 -2.08
CA ILE A 60 -5.48 11.57 -1.61
C ILE A 60 -6.67 10.76 -1.10
N ASN A 61 -7.10 11.06 0.13
CA ASN A 61 -8.27 10.45 0.75
C ASN A 61 -9.37 11.46 1.03
N ASP A 62 -10.61 10.98 1.00
CA ASP A 62 -11.79 11.62 1.58
C ASP A 62 -12.44 10.63 2.56
N GLY A 63 -12.28 10.88 3.86
CA GLY A 63 -12.61 9.91 4.90
C GLY A 63 -11.85 8.59 4.73
N LEU A 64 -12.57 7.49 4.52
CA LEU A 64 -11.99 6.16 4.30
C LEU A 64 -11.66 5.88 2.83
N TYR A 65 -12.20 6.67 1.89
CA TYR A 65 -12.08 6.42 0.47
C TYR A 65 -10.82 7.07 -0.09
N VAL A 66 -10.05 6.31 -0.87
CA VAL A 66 -9.01 6.88 -1.72
C VAL A 66 -9.71 7.53 -2.92
N THR A 67 -9.42 8.82 -3.16
CA THR A 67 -10.05 9.61 -4.23
C THR A 67 -9.09 9.93 -5.36
N GLY A 68 -7.79 9.78 -5.15
CA GLY A 68 -6.81 10.02 -6.21
C GLY A 68 -5.38 9.72 -5.80
N PHE A 69 -4.51 9.79 -6.80
CA PHE A 69 -3.07 9.65 -6.70
C PHE A 69 -2.45 10.82 -7.44
N THR A 70 -1.46 11.48 -6.85
CA THR A 70 -0.67 12.49 -7.56
C THR A 70 0.58 11.86 -8.12
N GLU A 71 1.06 12.38 -9.24
CA GLU A 71 2.39 12.03 -9.72
C GLU A 71 3.47 12.44 -8.70
N LYS A 72 4.64 11.84 -8.88
CA LYS A 72 5.85 12.15 -8.11
C LYS A 72 6.19 13.63 -8.31
N SER A 73 6.13 14.39 -7.22
CA SER A 73 6.48 15.80 -7.19
C SER A 73 7.98 15.94 -6.88
N LEU A 74 8.68 16.88 -7.52
CA LEU A 74 10.07 17.20 -7.14
C LEU A 74 10.16 18.00 -5.83
N ASN A 75 9.03 18.38 -5.24
CA ASN A 75 8.98 19.13 -4.00
C ASN A 75 8.86 18.18 -2.80
N ASN A 76 9.73 18.35 -1.82
CA ASN A 76 9.71 17.63 -0.53
C ASN A 76 8.56 18.13 0.34
N ILE A 77 7.35 17.68 0.01
CA ILE A 77 6.15 17.94 0.80
C ILE A 77 5.80 16.69 1.61
N SER A 78 5.27 16.92 2.81
CA SER A 78 4.71 15.84 3.63
C SER A 78 3.40 15.35 3.03
N GLY A 79 3.12 14.05 3.16
CA GLY A 79 1.87 13.48 2.67
C GLY A 79 1.76 11.98 2.89
N LEU A 80 0.64 11.43 2.44
CA LEU A 80 0.38 10.00 2.48
C LEU A 80 0.93 9.34 1.23
N ILE A 81 1.63 8.23 1.41
CA ILE A 81 2.13 7.38 0.34
C ILE A 81 1.49 6.00 0.44
N ASN A 82 1.54 5.27 -0.67
CA ASN A 82 1.21 3.86 -0.68
C ASN A 82 2.26 3.08 0.13
N GLY A 83 1.83 2.37 1.18
CA GLY A 83 2.71 1.57 2.04
C GLY A 83 3.06 0.19 1.50
N GLY A 84 2.57 -0.18 0.31
CA GLY A 84 2.89 -1.46 -0.32
C GLY A 84 2.17 -2.67 0.29
N VAL A 85 1.17 -2.46 1.15
CA VAL A 85 0.39 -3.53 1.78
C VAL A 85 -1.10 -3.32 1.46
N TYR A 86 -1.73 -4.36 0.94
CA TYR A 86 -3.11 -4.32 0.47
C TYR A 86 -3.86 -5.55 0.94
N LEU A 87 -5.09 -5.38 1.44
CA LEU A 87 -6.07 -6.45 1.54
C LEU A 87 -7.05 -6.32 0.37
N MET A 88 -7.25 -7.41 -0.38
CA MET A 88 -8.08 -7.41 -1.58
C MET A 88 -9.13 -8.52 -1.53
N LYS A 89 -10.33 -8.24 -2.02
CA LYS A 89 -11.32 -9.27 -2.34
C LYS A 89 -11.11 -9.78 -3.77
N LYS A 90 -11.35 -11.07 -4.01
CA LYS A 90 -11.10 -11.73 -5.31
C LYS A 90 -11.93 -11.16 -6.46
N GLU A 91 -13.08 -10.55 -6.18
CA GLU A 91 -13.90 -9.83 -7.17
C GLU A 91 -13.16 -8.63 -7.79
N VAL A 92 -12.11 -8.11 -7.14
CA VAL A 92 -11.26 -7.09 -7.75
C VAL A 92 -10.63 -7.59 -9.06
N LEU A 93 -10.46 -8.91 -9.21
CA LEU A 93 -9.80 -9.49 -10.36
C LEU A 93 -10.56 -9.31 -11.68
N ASP A 94 -11.86 -9.00 -11.60
CA ASP A 94 -12.72 -8.73 -12.76
C ASP A 94 -12.46 -7.33 -13.35
N PHE A 95 -11.82 -6.44 -12.56
CA PHE A 95 -11.41 -5.11 -13.01
C PHE A 95 -10.02 -5.11 -13.65
N ILE A 96 -9.34 -6.27 -13.65
CA ILE A 96 -7.99 -6.44 -14.17
C ILE A 96 -8.03 -6.75 -15.65
N SER A 97 -7.45 -5.87 -16.46
CA SER A 97 -7.12 -6.18 -17.85
C SER A 97 -6.03 -7.25 -17.94
N GLU A 98 -6.16 -8.16 -18.90
CA GLU A 98 -5.12 -9.14 -19.21
C GLU A 98 -3.81 -8.44 -19.65
N GLY A 99 -2.67 -9.11 -19.41
CA GLY A 99 -1.35 -8.61 -19.79
C GLY A 99 -0.66 -7.72 -18.74
N ARG A 100 0.28 -6.89 -19.21
CA ARG A 100 1.08 -6.00 -18.35
C ARG A 100 0.18 -4.89 -17.82
N SER A 101 0.08 -4.80 -16.50
CA SER A 101 -0.65 -3.74 -15.80
C SER A 101 0.01 -3.40 -14.47
N SER A 102 -0.02 -2.12 -14.11
CA SER A 102 0.42 -1.54 -12.84
C SER A 102 -0.77 -1.43 -11.88
N LEU A 103 -0.56 -1.64 -10.57
CA LEU A 103 -1.64 -1.42 -9.60
C LEU A 103 -1.94 0.07 -9.49
N GLU A 104 -0.89 0.87 -9.35
CA GLU A 104 -0.90 2.28 -9.06
C GLU A 104 -1.35 3.12 -10.24
N GLU A 105 -0.96 2.74 -11.46
CA GLU A 105 -1.27 3.51 -12.67
C GLU A 105 -2.58 3.04 -13.33
N ASP A 106 -2.86 1.73 -13.34
CA ASP A 106 -3.98 1.19 -14.11
C ASP A 106 -5.22 0.85 -13.27
N TRP A 107 -5.06 0.42 -12.01
CA TRP A 107 -6.16 -0.22 -11.25
C TRP A 107 -6.68 0.65 -10.12
N PHE A 108 -5.81 1.10 -9.22
CA PHE A 108 -6.22 1.89 -8.08
C PHE A 108 -6.96 3.18 -8.48
N PRO A 109 -6.55 3.93 -9.53
CA PRO A 109 -7.34 5.07 -10.01
C PRO A 109 -8.76 4.66 -10.45
N LYS A 110 -8.91 3.52 -11.13
CA LYS A 110 -10.21 2.99 -11.58
C LYS A 110 -11.09 2.49 -10.44
N LEU A 111 -10.50 1.97 -9.36
CA LEU A 111 -11.23 1.56 -8.16
C LEU A 111 -11.61 2.76 -7.30
N ALA A 112 -10.73 3.75 -7.16
CA ALA A 112 -10.97 5.02 -6.49
C ALA A 112 -12.18 5.75 -7.12
N GLN A 113 -12.21 5.90 -8.44
CA GLN A 113 -13.34 6.50 -9.17
C GLN A 113 -14.68 5.78 -8.93
N ARG A 114 -14.65 4.47 -8.64
CA ARG A 114 -15.84 3.66 -8.36
C ARG A 114 -16.17 3.55 -6.87
N LYS A 115 -15.45 4.26 -5.99
CA LYS A 115 -15.57 4.12 -4.53
C LYS A 115 -15.41 2.67 -4.05
N LYS A 116 -14.44 1.96 -4.63
CA LYS A 116 -14.10 0.57 -4.28
C LYS A 116 -12.76 0.43 -3.58
N LEU A 117 -12.06 1.55 -3.39
CA LEU A 117 -10.73 1.62 -2.81
C LEU A 117 -10.78 2.40 -1.49
N LEU A 118 -10.42 1.73 -0.41
CA LEU A 118 -10.27 2.32 0.91
C LEU A 118 -8.78 2.51 1.24
N GLY A 119 -8.49 3.51 2.05
CA GLY A 119 -7.14 3.78 2.53
C GLY A 119 -7.16 4.20 3.99
N ARG A 120 -6.18 3.71 4.76
CA ARG A 120 -6.02 4.09 6.17
C ARG A 120 -4.55 4.37 6.46
N ARG A 121 -4.29 5.54 7.06
CA ARG A 121 -2.97 5.87 7.60
C ARG A 121 -2.65 4.92 8.75
N LEU A 122 -1.52 4.23 8.66
CA LEU A 122 -1.01 3.35 9.69
C LEU A 122 0.41 3.77 10.08
N ASP A 123 0.73 3.55 11.34
CA ASP A 123 2.04 3.83 11.92
C ASP A 123 2.77 2.49 12.15
N GLY A 124 4.08 2.49 11.96
CA GLY A 124 4.88 1.27 11.89
C GLY A 124 6.32 1.54 11.47
N TYR A 125 7.21 0.56 11.60
CA TYR A 125 8.51 0.66 10.93
C TYR A 125 8.29 0.54 9.42
N PHE A 126 8.93 1.41 8.62
CA PHE A 126 8.80 1.41 7.17
C PHE A 126 10.15 1.57 6.51
N ILE A 127 10.45 0.70 5.55
CA ILE A 127 11.60 0.82 4.66
C ILE A 127 11.25 0.30 3.27
N ASP A 128 11.71 1.00 2.24
CA ASP A 128 11.53 0.66 0.83
C ASP A 128 12.92 0.58 0.19
N ILE A 129 13.36 -0.63 -0.14
CA ILE A 129 14.71 -0.90 -0.64
C ILE A 129 14.84 -0.76 -2.16
N GLY A 130 13.90 -0.08 -2.81
CA GLY A 130 13.91 0.15 -4.26
C GLY A 130 15.00 1.12 -4.73
N VAL A 131 15.71 1.79 -3.82
CA VAL A 131 16.82 2.70 -4.11
C VAL A 131 18.05 2.38 -3.27
N THR A 132 19.24 2.72 -3.79
CA THR A 132 20.53 2.40 -3.18
C THR A 132 20.63 2.87 -1.72
N ASP A 133 20.30 4.12 -1.43
CA ASP A 133 20.44 4.69 -0.09
C ASP A 133 19.61 3.95 0.96
N ASP A 134 18.37 3.57 0.63
CA ASP A 134 17.52 2.81 1.54
C ASP A 134 17.95 1.34 1.63
N PHE A 135 18.44 0.75 0.54
CA PHE A 135 19.02 -0.59 0.56
C PHE A 135 20.25 -0.64 1.48
N GLU A 136 21.13 0.36 1.42
CA GLU A 136 22.27 0.49 2.33
C GLU A 136 21.82 0.70 3.78
N ARG A 137 20.84 1.58 4.01
CA ARG A 137 20.25 1.80 5.34
C ARG A 137 19.66 0.51 5.91
N SER A 138 19.04 -0.32 5.07
CA SER A 138 18.42 -1.58 5.48
C SER A 138 19.41 -2.57 6.10
N GLN A 139 20.70 -2.53 5.71
CA GLN A 139 21.74 -3.41 6.27
C GLN A 139 21.98 -3.16 7.76
N ILE A 140 21.66 -1.96 8.24
CA ILE A 140 21.80 -1.57 9.64
C ILE A 140 20.46 -1.66 10.36
N GLU A 141 19.41 -1.13 9.74
CA GLU A 141 18.10 -1.02 10.38
C GLU A 141 17.37 -2.36 10.48
N LEU A 142 17.38 -3.22 9.46
CA LEU A 142 16.63 -4.48 9.50
C LEU A 142 17.10 -5.41 10.63
N PRO A 143 18.41 -5.64 10.87
CA PRO A 143 18.86 -6.42 12.02
C PRO A 143 18.49 -5.77 13.37
N ALA A 144 18.40 -4.44 13.44
CA ALA A 144 17.98 -3.74 14.65
C ALA A 144 16.47 -3.88 14.88
N TRP A 145 15.66 -3.77 13.82
CA TRP A 145 14.22 -4.01 13.83
C TRP A 145 13.88 -5.45 14.23
N GLU A 146 14.53 -6.45 13.65
CA GLU A 146 14.32 -7.87 13.97
C GLU A 146 14.59 -8.16 15.46
N ARG A 147 15.58 -7.47 16.06
CA ARG A 147 15.87 -7.53 17.50
C ARG A 147 14.93 -6.69 18.37
N GLY A 148 13.92 -6.05 17.78
CA GLY A 148 12.95 -5.19 18.47
C GLY A 148 13.52 -3.86 18.98
N LEU A 149 14.68 -3.44 18.48
CA LEU A 149 15.37 -2.21 18.89
C LEU A 149 14.84 -0.97 18.16
N LEU A 150 14.19 -1.17 17.01
CA LEU A 150 13.44 -0.15 16.30
C LEU A 150 11.96 -0.38 16.56
N LYS A 151 11.42 0.28 17.59
CA LYS A 151 9.97 0.45 17.76
C LYS A 151 9.61 1.89 17.41
N THR A 152 8.58 2.06 16.61
CA THR A 152 7.98 3.37 16.31
C THR A 152 7.74 4.10 17.63
N LYS A 153 8.27 5.32 17.78
CA LYS A 153 7.80 6.24 18.81
C LYS A 153 6.29 6.38 18.62
N ILE A 154 5.51 5.87 19.56
CA ILE A 154 4.12 6.28 19.73
C ILE A 154 4.23 7.76 20.14
N LEU A 155 3.94 8.66 19.20
CA LEU A 155 3.65 10.06 19.51
C LEU A 155 2.18 10.16 19.89
#